data_AF-A0A023AYQ1-F1
#
_entry.id   AF-A0A023AYQ1-F1
#
_cell.length_a   1.000
_cell.length_b   1.000
_cell.length_c   1.000
_cell.angle_alpha   90.00
_cell.angle_beta   90.00
_cell.angle_gamma   90.00
#
_symmetry.space_group_name_H-M   'P 1'
#
loop_
_entity.id
_entity.type
_entity.pdbx_description
1 polymer ?
#
loop_
_entity_poly.entity_id
_entity_poly.type
_entity_poly.pdbx_seq_one_letter_code
_entity_poly.pdbx_strand_id
1 'polypeptide(L)'
;MRGCWASLIEEVPSLGVTLSVSLLSCGSPCVNLGTQSVFADTFSAARTASQDEDLKLPPALENCIRLDWGLEHRMTPSAFICIGLKCLTQLTENENLVLRFVDQIQFPETQARIQVKIDPDYIKYPEATTTQTITTQTTTTETTRTETTTTETTTTEATTTETTTTETITTAAGVEMNRALLVEHVLSQLARYVSCPDLPDADLPGADLPDADLPDAEIPDAEIPDDVKALWQHYATAKLPAANLQKSKEEDMRALYALRARFSRAELCMNEARQICTQQWRGVCRPRLGLNDEHRVAVVKWLKGGLCPECTPQDKTDLRAPARVRALADGVQSDGSSVCLSPVTKEAVEQVKADAEVRGLGTVALPPAKTWHPWKGKPLSDTETVIALQELSQRGCLIPLHELLKTYRLSPTLTTQLVEKIRQRLKDAGKRCCVGSYSQVYVTLECRERFGVEKTKLGIVLARECMEAMTPKKAIQVTDQFIERFKHDAGYYARSKEEATVTAEHIVR
;
A
#
# COMPACT_ATOMS: atom_id res chain seq x y z
N MET A 1 53.03 18.08 25.75
CA MET A 1 53.59 18.88 24.64
C MET A 1 52.57 18.87 23.52
N ARG A 2 52.11 20.07 23.10
CA ARG A 2 51.43 20.55 21.87
C ARG A 2 50.60 19.52 21.05
N GLY A 3 49.38 19.80 20.57
CA GLY A 3 48.62 21.05 20.50
C GLY A 3 47.50 20.87 19.46
N CYS A 4 46.36 21.52 19.70
CA CYS A 4 45.21 21.63 18.79
C CYS A 4 45.57 22.30 17.47
N TRP A 5 45.10 21.73 16.34
CA TRP A 5 44.75 22.48 15.13
C TRP A 5 43.34 22.08 14.72
N ALA A 6 42.43 23.06 14.82
CA ALA A 6 41.11 23.02 14.23
C ALA A 6 41.24 23.58 12.81
N SER A 7 40.73 22.86 11.82
CA SER A 7 40.42 23.39 10.51
C SER A 7 38.97 23.05 10.20
N LEU A 8 38.20 24.11 9.96
CA LEU A 8 36.82 24.09 9.51
C LEU A 8 36.68 23.18 8.29
N ILE A 9 35.75 22.24 8.36
CA ILE A 9 35.04 21.71 7.20
C ILE A 9 33.58 22.03 7.46
N GLU A 10 32.98 22.83 6.56
CA GLU A 10 31.54 23.02 6.48
C GLU A 10 30.90 21.65 6.18
N GLU A 11 30.32 21.04 7.20
CA GLU A 11 29.46 19.87 7.01
C GLU A 11 28.11 20.33 6.45
N VAL A 12 27.93 20.04 5.16
CA VAL A 12 26.64 19.97 4.49
C VAL A 12 25.79 18.91 5.23
N PRO A 13 24.57 19.21 5.69
CA PRO A 13 23.75 18.19 6.34
C PRO A 13 23.33 17.15 5.31
N SER A 14 23.91 15.95 5.43
CA SER A 14 23.50 14.75 4.72
C SER A 14 22.03 14.43 5.04
N LEU A 15 21.21 14.46 3.99
CA LEU A 15 19.79 14.15 4.00
C LEU A 15 19.59 12.66 4.36
N GLY A 16 19.35 12.38 5.65
CA GLY A 16 19.08 11.05 6.18
C GLY A 16 17.59 10.72 6.20
N VAL A 17 17.14 9.97 5.18
CA VAL A 17 16.07 8.96 5.16
C VAL A 17 14.92 9.11 6.17
N THR A 18 13.78 9.65 5.71
CA THR A 18 12.45 9.42 6.30
C THR A 18 11.60 8.62 5.32
N LEU A 19 11.74 7.29 5.35
CA LEU A 19 10.96 6.37 4.53
C LEU A 19 10.21 5.41 5.44
N SER A 20 8.98 5.76 5.83
CA SER A 20 7.95 4.83 6.36
C SER A 20 6.67 5.59 6.68
N VAL A 21 5.60 5.42 5.87
CA VAL A 21 4.18 5.23 6.31
C VAL A 21 3.14 5.36 5.17
N SER A 22 3.41 5.97 4.02
CA SER A 22 2.30 6.54 3.23
C SER A 22 1.58 5.70 2.16
N LEU A 23 1.72 4.36 2.12
CA LEU A 23 1.03 3.53 1.11
C LEU A 23 -0.19 2.74 1.63
N LEU A 24 -0.89 3.25 2.66
CA LEU A 24 -2.24 2.79 3.01
C LEU A 24 -3.21 3.96 3.31
N SER A 25 -4.33 3.97 2.58
CA SER A 25 -5.66 4.43 3.00
C SER A 25 -5.77 5.77 3.76
N CYS A 26 -5.64 6.91 3.07
CA CYS A 26 -6.09 8.20 3.62
C CYS A 26 -7.58 8.47 3.30
N GLY A 27 -8.45 7.84 4.09
CA GLY A 27 -9.90 8.11 4.13
C GLY A 27 -10.31 9.31 4.99
N SER A 28 -9.39 10.07 5.60
CA SER A 28 -9.73 11.29 6.36
C SER A 28 -8.65 12.36 6.26
N PRO A 29 -9.01 13.66 6.26
CA PRO A 29 -8.05 14.76 6.13
C PRO A 29 -7.32 14.93 7.46
N CYS A 30 -6.04 14.56 7.51
CA CYS A 30 -5.15 15.03 8.57
C CYS A 30 -4.57 16.38 8.15
N VAL A 31 -4.73 17.37 9.02
CA VAL A 31 -4.23 18.74 8.87
C VAL A 31 -2.83 18.81 9.50
N ASN A 32 -1.88 19.33 8.73
CA ASN A 32 -0.56 19.87 9.11
C ASN A 32 0.50 18.90 9.67
N LEU A 33 1.30 18.33 8.77
CA LEU A 33 2.76 18.25 8.96
C LEU A 33 3.37 19.49 8.29
N GLY A 34 4.24 20.19 9.01
CA GLY A 34 4.86 21.43 8.54
C GLY A 34 5.71 21.22 7.30
N THR A 35 5.37 21.95 6.25
CA THR A 35 6.23 22.43 5.15
C THR A 35 6.92 21.44 4.22
N GLN A 36 6.63 20.14 4.26
CA GLN A 36 6.87 19.27 3.10
C GLN A 36 5.65 18.42 2.77
N SER A 37 5.35 18.41 1.48
CA SER A 37 4.22 17.75 0.84
C SER A 37 4.11 16.26 1.19
N VAL A 38 2.95 15.82 1.68
CA VAL A 38 2.62 14.37 1.81
C VAL A 38 2.80 13.66 0.47
N PHE A 39 2.63 14.35 -0.66
CA PHE A 39 2.81 13.78 -1.99
C PHE A 39 4.29 13.55 -2.35
N ALA A 40 5.17 14.50 -2.02
CA ALA A 40 6.62 14.38 -2.22
C ALA A 40 7.25 13.29 -1.32
N ASP A 41 6.74 13.11 -0.10
CA ASP A 41 7.21 12.04 0.79
C ASP A 41 6.64 10.65 0.41
N THR A 42 5.42 10.61 -0.15
CA THR A 42 4.76 9.34 -0.55
C THR A 42 5.31 8.79 -1.85
N PHE A 43 5.70 9.67 -2.78
CA PHE A 43 6.40 9.32 -3.99
C PHE A 43 7.82 9.88 -3.88
N SER A 44 8.76 9.06 -3.42
CA SER A 44 10.20 9.30 -3.57
C SER A 44 10.64 9.57 -5.03
N ALA A 45 9.68 9.47 -5.95
CA ALA A 45 9.75 9.74 -7.36
C ALA A 45 9.41 11.19 -7.73
N ALA A 46 9.22 12.14 -6.82
CA ALA A 46 8.98 13.53 -7.25
C ALA A 46 10.22 14.06 -7.99
N ARG A 47 10.06 14.51 -9.24
CA ARG A 47 11.17 15.12 -9.99
C ARG A 47 11.50 16.49 -9.45
N THR A 48 12.80 16.74 -9.34
CA THR A 48 13.37 18.06 -9.08
C THR A 48 13.32 18.92 -10.35
N ALA A 49 13.33 20.24 -10.18
CA ALA A 49 13.38 21.17 -11.30
C ALA A 49 14.59 20.94 -12.23
N SER A 50 15.73 20.51 -11.67
CA SER A 50 16.92 20.16 -12.46
C SER A 50 16.71 18.90 -13.32
N GLN A 51 16.03 17.88 -12.81
CA GLN A 51 15.70 16.69 -13.61
C GLN A 51 14.74 17.02 -14.76
N ASP A 52 13.79 17.93 -14.53
CA ASP A 52 12.91 18.42 -15.60
C ASP A 52 13.67 19.22 -16.66
N GLU A 53 14.66 20.03 -16.25
CA GLU A 53 15.56 20.76 -17.17
C GLU A 53 16.43 19.80 -18.01
N ASP A 54 16.99 18.75 -17.39
CA ASP A 54 17.78 17.72 -18.08
C ASP A 54 16.95 17.00 -19.17
N LEU A 55 15.67 16.78 -18.90
CA LEU A 55 14.71 16.18 -19.84
C LEU A 55 14.13 17.19 -20.85
N LYS A 56 14.58 18.45 -20.80
CA LYS A 56 14.09 19.56 -21.64
C LYS A 56 12.58 19.77 -21.54
N LEU A 57 12.03 19.55 -20.35
CA LEU A 57 10.62 19.77 -20.08
C LEU A 57 10.38 21.23 -19.67
N PRO A 58 9.18 21.78 -19.93
CA PRO A 58 8.84 23.11 -19.42
C PRO A 58 8.82 23.10 -17.89
N PRO A 59 8.95 24.25 -17.21
CA PRO A 59 8.75 24.31 -15.76
C PRO A 59 7.42 23.70 -15.34
N ALA A 60 7.38 23.06 -14.17
CA ALA A 60 6.12 22.57 -13.60
C ALA A 60 5.14 23.74 -13.36
N LEU A 61 3.84 23.45 -13.39
CA LEU A 61 2.79 24.38 -13.02
C LEU A 61 3.02 24.86 -11.58
N GLU A 62 2.58 26.09 -11.29
CA GLU A 62 2.76 26.68 -9.97
C GLU A 62 2.19 25.76 -8.86
N ASN A 63 3.01 25.50 -7.84
CA ASN A 63 2.72 24.59 -6.73
C ASN A 63 2.39 23.14 -7.16
N CYS A 64 2.96 22.68 -8.27
CA CYS A 64 2.81 21.32 -8.76
C CYS A 64 4.18 20.64 -8.93
N ILE A 65 4.18 19.33 -8.78
CA ILE A 65 5.33 18.46 -9.00
C ILE A 65 5.02 17.45 -10.11
N ARG A 66 6.05 17.02 -10.83
CA ARG A 66 5.96 15.88 -11.74
C ARG A 66 6.44 14.62 -11.03
N LEU A 67 5.86 13.49 -11.38
CA LEU A 67 6.42 12.20 -11.01
C LEU A 67 7.53 11.84 -12.00
N ASP A 68 8.59 11.26 -11.47
CA ASP A 68 9.60 10.51 -12.17
C ASP A 68 8.99 9.15 -12.48
N TRP A 69 8.67 8.96 -13.75
CA TRP A 69 8.12 7.69 -14.22
C TRP A 69 9.23 6.65 -14.45
N GLY A 70 10.47 6.89 -14.01
CA GLY A 70 11.59 5.95 -14.16
C GLY A 70 11.35 4.55 -13.58
N LEU A 71 12.12 3.57 -14.09
CA LEU A 71 11.97 2.12 -13.86
C LEU A 71 12.02 1.69 -12.38
N GLU A 72 12.54 2.53 -11.49
CA GLU A 72 12.71 2.19 -10.08
C GLU A 72 11.48 2.49 -9.22
N HIS A 73 10.57 3.34 -9.70
CA HIS A 73 9.41 3.80 -8.94
C HIS A 73 8.11 3.14 -9.41
N ARG A 74 7.79 2.00 -8.80
CA ARG A 74 6.63 1.19 -9.16
C ARG A 74 5.32 1.85 -8.71
N MET A 75 4.50 2.26 -9.67
CA MET A 75 3.14 2.75 -9.41
C MET A 75 2.21 1.57 -9.09
N THR A 76 1.44 1.68 -8.01
CA THR A 76 0.42 0.64 -7.70
C THR A 76 -0.73 0.70 -8.71
N PRO A 77 -1.39 -0.43 -9.01
CA PRO A 77 -2.58 -0.44 -9.87
C PRO A 77 -3.66 0.55 -9.41
N SER A 78 -3.79 0.77 -8.10
CA SER A 78 -4.78 1.73 -7.60
C SER A 78 -4.39 3.17 -7.86
N ALA A 79 -3.11 3.51 -7.73
CA ALA A 79 -2.63 4.84 -8.06
C ALA A 79 -2.85 5.10 -9.56
N PHE A 80 -2.52 4.13 -10.41
CA PHE A 80 -2.76 4.20 -11.86
C PHE A 80 -4.24 4.44 -12.19
N ILE A 81 -5.16 3.63 -11.63
CA ILE A 81 -6.60 3.80 -11.85
C ILE A 81 -7.08 5.18 -11.38
N CYS A 82 -6.62 5.63 -10.21
CA CYS A 82 -7.02 6.92 -9.66
C CYS A 82 -6.53 8.08 -10.56
N ILE A 83 -5.27 8.04 -10.99
CA ILE A 83 -4.68 9.03 -11.90
C ILE A 83 -5.45 9.05 -13.22
N GLY A 84 -5.70 7.88 -13.83
CA GLY A 84 -6.47 7.77 -15.07
C GLY A 84 -7.87 8.36 -14.97
N LEU A 85 -8.62 8.06 -13.90
CA LEU A 85 -9.94 8.65 -13.66
C LEU A 85 -9.92 10.18 -13.54
N LYS A 86 -8.90 10.72 -12.86
CA LYS A 86 -8.74 12.17 -12.70
C LYS A 86 -8.37 12.86 -14.01
N CYS A 87 -7.50 12.25 -14.82
CA CYS A 87 -7.19 12.73 -16.18
C CYS A 87 -8.45 12.76 -17.06
N LEU A 88 -9.21 11.65 -17.09
CA LEU A 88 -10.43 11.54 -17.90
C LEU A 88 -11.49 12.55 -17.49
N THR A 89 -11.61 12.81 -16.19
CA THR A 89 -12.53 13.83 -15.68
C THR A 89 -12.17 15.22 -16.20
N GLN A 90 -10.90 15.64 -16.07
CA GLN A 90 -10.44 16.93 -16.58
C GLN A 90 -10.59 17.09 -18.10
N LEU A 91 -10.28 16.05 -18.87
CA LEU A 91 -10.40 16.07 -20.32
C LEU A 91 -11.87 16.11 -20.79
N THR A 92 -12.78 15.52 -20.01
CA THR A 92 -14.22 15.58 -20.24
C THR A 92 -14.79 16.97 -19.91
N GLU A 93 -14.31 17.59 -18.82
CA GLU A 93 -14.77 18.89 -18.33
C GLU A 93 -14.21 20.07 -19.13
N ASN A 94 -13.03 19.93 -19.71
CA ASN A 94 -12.39 20.98 -20.49
C ASN A 94 -12.03 20.47 -21.90
N GLU A 95 -12.82 20.91 -22.88
CA GLU A 95 -12.65 20.54 -24.29
C GLU A 95 -11.32 21.02 -24.88
N ASN A 96 -10.73 22.07 -24.32
CA ASN A 96 -9.46 22.63 -24.81
C ASN A 96 -8.24 21.89 -24.25
N LEU A 97 -8.40 21.01 -23.26
CA LEU A 97 -7.28 20.21 -22.75
C LEU A 97 -6.95 19.07 -23.71
N VAL A 98 -5.67 18.95 -24.03
CA VAL A 98 -5.14 17.85 -24.85
C VAL A 98 -4.00 17.20 -24.09
N LEU A 99 -4.12 15.89 -23.86
CA LEU A 99 -3.10 15.09 -23.19
C LEU A 99 -2.32 14.29 -24.24
N ARG A 100 -1.13 14.78 -24.61
CA ARG A 100 -0.18 14.17 -25.54
C ARG A 100 0.98 13.46 -24.85
N PHE A 101 1.41 13.93 -23.69
CA PHE A 101 2.56 13.40 -22.95
C PHE A 101 2.20 13.08 -21.51
N VAL A 102 2.84 12.04 -20.96
CA VAL A 102 2.70 11.68 -19.55
C VAL A 102 3.19 12.83 -18.65
N ASP A 103 4.22 13.57 -19.07
CA ASP A 103 4.80 14.70 -18.32
C ASP A 103 3.88 15.93 -18.22
N GLN A 104 2.75 15.94 -18.93
CA GLN A 104 1.69 16.92 -18.72
C GLN A 104 0.91 16.68 -17.44
N ILE A 105 0.95 15.45 -16.91
CA ILE A 105 0.27 15.05 -15.68
C ILE A 105 1.13 15.50 -14.50
N GLN A 106 0.63 16.48 -13.77
CA GLN A 106 1.30 17.05 -12.61
C GLN A 106 0.41 16.92 -11.37
N PHE A 107 1.02 17.03 -10.19
CA PHE A 107 0.35 16.80 -8.91
C PHE A 107 0.54 18.02 -8.01
N PRO A 108 -0.52 18.59 -7.41
CA PRO A 108 -0.36 19.70 -6.47
C PRO A 108 0.49 19.28 -5.27
N GLU A 109 1.53 20.05 -4.99
CA GLU A 109 2.49 19.74 -3.93
C GLU A 109 1.79 19.67 -2.56
N THR A 110 0.89 20.59 -2.24
CA THR A 110 0.34 20.69 -0.87
C THR A 110 -0.82 19.75 -0.56
N GLN A 111 -1.19 18.84 -1.46
CA GLN A 111 -2.40 18.04 -1.30
C GLN A 111 -2.14 16.60 -0.86
N ALA A 112 -2.91 16.14 0.15
CA ALA A 112 -2.83 14.77 0.66
C ALA A 112 -3.58 13.73 -0.20
N ARG A 113 -4.36 14.17 -1.20
CA ARG A 113 -5.14 13.30 -2.09
C ARG A 113 -4.57 13.39 -3.50
N ILE A 114 -4.63 12.27 -4.23
CA ILE A 114 -4.26 12.24 -5.65
C ILE A 114 -5.19 13.17 -6.43
N GLN A 115 -4.71 14.38 -6.68
CA GLN A 115 -5.28 15.29 -7.67
C GLN A 115 -4.28 15.41 -8.81
N VAL A 116 -4.81 15.31 -10.01
CA VAL A 116 -4.05 15.54 -11.23
C VAL A 116 -4.29 16.98 -11.64
N LYS A 117 -3.31 17.62 -12.25
CA LYS A 117 -3.49 18.77 -13.15
C LYS A 117 -2.84 18.44 -14.48
N ILE A 118 -3.52 18.72 -15.58
CA ILE A 118 -2.97 18.59 -16.92
C ILE A 118 -2.52 19.97 -17.38
N ASP A 119 -1.25 20.10 -17.76
CA ASP A 119 -0.75 21.34 -18.38
C ASP A 119 -1.46 21.58 -19.72
N PRO A 120 -2.21 22.68 -19.88
CA PRO A 120 -2.91 22.99 -21.12
C PRO A 120 -1.97 23.28 -22.29
N ASP A 121 -0.74 23.71 -22.03
CA ASP A 121 0.22 24.11 -23.06
C ASP A 121 1.08 22.93 -23.52
N TYR A 122 0.41 21.97 -24.16
CA TYR A 122 1.04 20.73 -24.64
C TYR A 122 2.14 20.97 -25.67
N ILE A 123 2.17 22.15 -26.32
CA ILE A 123 3.13 22.51 -27.38
C ILE A 123 4.54 22.68 -26.79
N LYS A 124 4.64 23.03 -25.51
CA LYS A 124 5.92 23.17 -24.80
C LYS A 124 6.63 21.85 -24.53
N TYR A 125 5.92 20.75 -24.60
CA TYR A 125 6.48 19.43 -24.33
C TYR A 125 7.18 18.95 -25.60
N PRO A 126 8.43 18.45 -25.50
CA PRO A 126 9.18 18.02 -26.66
C PRO A 126 8.34 16.98 -27.39
N GLU A 127 8.05 17.21 -28.68
CA GLU A 127 7.48 16.17 -29.51
C GLU A 127 8.45 15.01 -29.42
N ALA A 128 8.03 13.94 -28.74
CA ALA A 128 8.76 12.70 -28.73
C ALA A 128 8.87 12.32 -30.20
N THR A 129 10.01 12.67 -30.80
CA THR A 129 10.36 12.30 -32.17
C THR A 129 10.59 10.82 -32.06
N THR A 130 9.49 10.08 -32.03
CA THR A 130 9.49 8.65 -31.82
C THR A 130 9.81 8.11 -33.19
N THR A 131 11.09 8.14 -33.54
CA THR A 131 11.62 7.38 -34.66
C THR A 131 11.46 5.91 -34.26
N GLN A 132 10.27 5.34 -34.51
CA GLN A 132 10.09 3.91 -34.42
C GLN A 132 10.79 3.31 -35.64
N THR A 133 12.02 2.85 -35.46
CA THR A 133 12.66 1.95 -36.41
C THR A 133 11.92 0.62 -36.34
N ILE A 134 10.91 0.45 -37.18
CA ILE A 134 10.19 -0.82 -37.30
C ILE A 134 11.10 -1.75 -38.09
N THR A 135 11.78 -2.66 -37.39
CA THR A 135 12.48 -3.78 -38.04
C THR A 135 11.48 -4.92 -38.18
N THR A 136 10.90 -5.06 -39.38
CA THR A 136 10.01 -6.18 -39.68
C THR A 136 10.87 -7.32 -40.22
N GLN A 137 11.13 -8.35 -39.41
CA GLN A 137 11.72 -9.60 -39.90
C GLN A 137 10.61 -10.43 -40.55
N THR A 138 10.62 -10.50 -41.88
CA THR A 138 9.75 -11.41 -42.63
C THR A 138 10.59 -12.59 -43.08
N THR A 139 10.44 -13.73 -42.41
CA THR A 139 11.10 -14.97 -42.83
C THR A 139 10.29 -15.59 -43.97
N THR A 140 10.79 -15.47 -45.21
CA THR A 140 10.21 -16.15 -46.37
C THR A 140 11.02 -17.41 -46.66
N THR A 141 10.43 -18.57 -46.37
CA THR A 141 11.04 -19.87 -46.69
C THR A 141 10.68 -20.23 -48.13
N GLU A 142 11.54 -19.91 -49.09
CA GLU A 142 11.41 -20.42 -50.45
C GLU A 142 12.04 -21.81 -50.57
N THR A 143 11.20 -22.84 -50.67
CA THR A 143 11.65 -24.21 -50.96
C THR A 143 11.79 -24.38 -52.47
N THR A 144 12.99 -24.18 -53.01
CA THR A 144 13.28 -24.53 -54.41
C THR A 144 13.65 -26.00 -54.50
N ARG A 145 12.78 -26.81 -55.10
CA ARG A 145 13.02 -28.24 -55.38
C ARG A 145 13.66 -28.38 -56.76
N THR A 146 14.95 -28.67 -56.80
CA THR A 146 15.64 -29.07 -58.04
C THR A 146 15.63 -30.58 -58.16
N GLU A 147 14.86 -31.12 -59.12
CA GLU A 147 14.86 -32.56 -59.40
C GLU A 147 16.05 -32.90 -60.30
N THR A 148 16.98 -33.70 -59.77
CA THR A 148 18.00 -34.35 -60.59
C THR A 148 17.98 -35.84 -60.29
N THR A 149 17.71 -36.64 -61.31
CA THR A 149 17.52 -38.08 -61.24
C THR A 149 18.87 -38.79 -61.33
N THR A 150 19.45 -39.26 -60.23
CA THR A 150 20.34 -40.44 -60.22
C THR A 150 20.36 -41.07 -58.83
N THR A 151 20.38 -42.40 -58.83
CA THR A 151 20.25 -43.34 -57.72
C THR A 151 21.24 -43.11 -56.57
N GLU A 152 20.73 -43.33 -55.35
CA GLU A 152 21.42 -43.44 -54.06
C GLU A 152 21.67 -42.15 -53.23
N THR A 153 20.95 -42.10 -52.11
CA THR A 153 21.12 -41.26 -50.89
C THR A 153 20.65 -39.80 -50.96
N THR A 154 19.40 -39.58 -50.52
CA THR A 154 18.78 -38.25 -50.37
C THR A 154 19.28 -37.55 -49.11
N THR A 155 19.98 -36.42 -49.27
CA THR A 155 20.23 -35.45 -48.20
C THR A 155 19.62 -34.12 -48.63
N THR A 156 18.70 -33.59 -47.82
CA THR A 156 17.97 -32.34 -48.10
C THR A 156 18.69 -31.18 -47.39
N GLU A 157 19.46 -30.36 -48.11
CA GLU A 157 20.01 -29.12 -47.55
C GLU A 157 19.03 -27.97 -47.81
N ALA A 158 18.42 -27.46 -46.74
CA ALA A 158 17.65 -26.24 -46.78
C ALA A 158 18.60 -25.04 -46.61
N THR A 159 18.65 -24.14 -47.58
CA THR A 159 19.39 -22.88 -47.47
C THR A 159 18.42 -21.77 -47.08
N THR A 160 18.63 -21.14 -45.93
CA THR A 160 17.81 -20.02 -45.43
C THR A 160 18.50 -18.70 -45.78
N THR A 161 17.85 -17.86 -46.57
CA THR A 161 18.31 -16.50 -46.88
C THR A 161 17.49 -15.48 -46.07
N GLU A 162 18.13 -14.81 -45.12
CA GLU A 162 17.53 -13.70 -44.38
C GLU A 162 17.68 -12.40 -45.18
N THR A 163 16.54 -11.77 -45.52
CA THR A 163 16.54 -10.44 -46.16
C THR A 163 15.97 -9.44 -45.16
N THR A 164 16.78 -8.46 -44.74
CA THR A 164 16.35 -7.40 -43.82
C THR A 164 15.96 -6.16 -44.63
N THR A 165 14.67 -5.84 -44.66
CA THR A 165 14.16 -4.60 -45.27
C THR A 165 13.89 -3.58 -44.15
N THR A 166 14.61 -2.46 -44.18
CA THR A 166 14.41 -1.37 -43.21
C THR A 166 13.53 -0.30 -43.84
N GLU A 167 12.25 -0.23 -43.46
CA GLU A 167 11.37 0.88 -43.86
C GLU A 167 11.37 1.95 -42.78
N THR A 168 11.82 3.15 -43.15
CA THR A 168 11.78 4.32 -42.25
C THR A 168 10.52 5.10 -42.56
N ILE A 169 9.48 4.97 -41.71
CA ILE A 169 8.26 5.76 -41.83
C ILE A 169 8.42 7.02 -40.96
N THR A 170 8.72 8.15 -41.59
CA THR A 170 8.63 9.47 -40.94
C THR A 170 7.20 9.98 -41.07
N THR A 171 6.40 9.88 -40.01
CA THR A 171 5.12 10.59 -39.92
C THR A 171 5.38 12.08 -39.70
N ALA A 172 5.21 12.86 -40.77
CA ALA A 172 5.28 14.32 -40.71
C ALA A 172 4.12 14.91 -39.88
N ALA A 173 4.44 15.97 -39.14
CA ALA A 173 3.51 16.77 -38.35
C ALA A 173 2.28 17.20 -39.16
N GLY A 174 1.08 16.86 -38.67
CA GLY A 174 -0.18 17.37 -39.24
C GLY A 174 -1.41 16.50 -39.09
N VAL A 175 -1.31 15.25 -38.65
CA VAL A 175 -2.50 14.42 -38.40
C VAL A 175 -3.09 14.79 -37.04
N GLU A 176 -4.25 15.44 -37.05
CA GLU A 176 -5.03 15.79 -35.86
C GLU A 176 -5.50 14.49 -35.19
N MET A 177 -4.76 14.06 -34.18
CA MET A 177 -4.99 12.78 -33.51
C MET A 177 -6.19 12.89 -32.55
N ASN A 178 -7.04 11.86 -32.52
CA ASN A 178 -8.27 11.79 -31.74
C ASN A 178 -7.93 11.89 -30.26
N ARG A 179 -8.65 12.75 -29.51
CA ARG A 179 -8.35 12.99 -28.08
C ARG A 179 -8.38 11.69 -27.28
N ALA A 180 -9.30 10.77 -27.56
CA ALA A 180 -9.37 9.49 -26.88
C ALA A 180 -8.17 8.59 -27.22
N LEU A 181 -7.71 8.54 -28.48
CA LEU A 181 -6.53 7.76 -28.86
C LEU A 181 -5.25 8.30 -28.22
N LEU A 182 -5.13 9.63 -28.09
CA LEU A 182 -4.02 10.25 -27.37
C LEU A 182 -4.05 9.88 -25.88
N VAL A 183 -5.23 9.86 -25.26
CA VAL A 183 -5.39 9.42 -23.87
C VAL A 183 -5.06 7.94 -23.72
N GLU A 184 -5.53 7.07 -24.60
CA GLU A 184 -5.16 5.66 -24.59
C GLU A 184 -3.66 5.45 -24.79
N HIS A 185 -3.02 6.29 -25.61
CA HIS A 185 -1.57 6.29 -25.77
C HIS A 185 -0.84 6.70 -24.49
N VAL A 186 -1.26 7.79 -23.86
CA VAL A 186 -0.63 8.25 -22.61
C VAL A 186 -0.89 7.28 -21.46
N LEU A 187 -2.09 6.70 -21.38
CA LEU A 187 -2.42 5.67 -20.40
C LEU A 187 -1.68 4.36 -20.66
N SER A 188 -1.40 3.99 -21.91
CA SER A 188 -0.55 2.84 -22.24
C SER A 188 0.91 3.06 -21.83
N GLN A 189 1.44 4.26 -22.03
CA GLN A 189 2.76 4.61 -21.50
C GLN A 189 2.77 4.53 -19.97
N LEU A 190 1.76 5.09 -19.30
CA LEU A 190 1.62 4.99 -17.84
C LEU A 190 1.51 3.54 -17.35
N ALA A 191 0.80 2.68 -18.08
CA ALA A 191 0.61 1.27 -17.73
C ALA A 191 1.92 0.46 -17.79
N ARG A 192 2.92 0.90 -18.57
CA ARG A 192 4.26 0.26 -18.59
C ARG A 192 5.04 0.44 -17.29
N TYR A 193 4.69 1.47 -16.51
CA TYR A 193 5.33 1.78 -15.22
C TYR A 193 4.63 1.14 -14.02
N VAL A 194 3.55 0.40 -14.26
CA VAL A 194 2.94 -0.49 -13.27
C VAL A 194 3.71 -1.80 -13.40
N SER A 195 4.35 -2.30 -12.33
CA SER A 195 4.90 -3.66 -12.32
C SER A 195 3.94 -4.60 -11.61
N CYS A 196 3.63 -5.73 -12.24
CA CYS A 196 3.22 -6.94 -11.56
C CYS A 196 4.52 -7.76 -11.47
N PRO A 197 5.03 -8.09 -10.28
CA PRO A 197 5.96 -9.21 -10.21
C PRO A 197 5.20 -10.43 -10.74
N ASP A 198 5.81 -11.12 -11.69
CA ASP A 198 5.47 -12.48 -12.13
C ASP A 198 4.16 -12.66 -12.93
N LEU A 199 4.25 -12.40 -14.23
CA LEU A 199 3.58 -13.23 -15.24
C LEU A 199 4.69 -13.73 -16.15
N PRO A 200 5.27 -14.92 -15.91
CA PRO A 200 6.22 -15.47 -16.87
C PRO A 200 5.48 -15.76 -18.17
N ASP A 201 5.90 -15.10 -19.25
CA ASP A 201 5.64 -15.54 -20.61
C ASP A 201 6.33 -16.91 -20.78
N ALA A 202 5.53 -17.97 -20.88
CA ALA A 202 6.03 -19.29 -21.22
C ALA A 202 5.61 -19.62 -22.65
N ASP A 203 6.55 -19.47 -23.57
CA ASP A 203 6.54 -20.15 -24.86
C ASP A 203 7.89 -20.86 -25.08
N LEU A 204 7.80 -22.04 -25.71
CA LEU A 204 8.84 -22.96 -26.21
C LEU A 204 9.26 -24.14 -25.29
N PRO A 205 9.78 -25.25 -25.86
CA PRO A 205 9.09 -26.25 -26.68
C PRO A 205 9.25 -27.67 -26.09
N GLY A 206 8.54 -28.65 -26.66
CA GLY A 206 8.47 -30.02 -26.14
C GLY A 206 9.82 -30.69 -25.89
N ALA A 207 10.00 -31.17 -24.67
CA ALA A 207 11.04 -32.12 -24.28
C ALA A 207 10.41 -33.20 -23.38
N ASP A 208 10.33 -34.42 -23.89
CA ASP A 208 9.94 -35.62 -23.15
C ASP A 208 11.06 -36.02 -22.17
N LEU A 209 10.81 -35.99 -20.87
CA LEU A 209 11.56 -36.74 -19.85
C LEU A 209 10.68 -37.03 -18.61
N PRO A 210 11.00 -38.07 -17.81
CA PRO A 210 10.03 -39.03 -17.27
C PRO A 210 9.55 -38.74 -15.84
N ASP A 211 8.43 -39.40 -15.53
CA ASP A 211 7.70 -39.43 -14.26
C ASP A 211 8.59 -39.46 -13.01
N ALA A 212 8.58 -38.37 -12.25
CA ALA A 212 8.97 -38.32 -10.86
C ALA A 212 7.92 -37.55 -10.07
N ASP A 213 7.12 -38.27 -9.29
CA ASP A 213 6.11 -37.71 -8.38
C ASP A 213 6.76 -36.84 -7.30
N LEU A 214 6.61 -35.52 -7.44
CA LEU A 214 6.74 -34.55 -6.35
C LEU A 214 5.42 -33.76 -6.26
N PRO A 215 4.88 -33.50 -5.06
CA PRO A 215 3.70 -32.67 -4.93
C PRO A 215 4.08 -31.20 -5.11
N ASP A 216 3.81 -30.66 -6.31
CA ASP A 216 3.83 -29.23 -6.58
C ASP A 216 2.78 -28.52 -5.72
N ALA A 217 3.27 -27.70 -4.79
CA ALA A 217 2.45 -26.77 -4.04
C ALA A 217 2.53 -25.41 -4.73
N GLU A 218 1.67 -25.19 -5.72
CA GLU A 218 1.47 -23.88 -6.35
C GLU A 218 1.00 -22.85 -5.30
N ILE A 219 1.68 -21.71 -5.27
CA ILE A 219 1.38 -20.56 -4.41
C ILE A 219 0.21 -19.80 -5.08
N PRO A 220 -0.92 -19.52 -4.41
CA PRO A 220 -1.93 -18.66 -4.99
C PRO A 220 -1.50 -17.20 -4.81
N ASP A 221 -1.00 -16.60 -5.88
CA ASP A 221 -0.91 -15.14 -5.98
C ASP A 221 -2.31 -14.54 -5.78
N ALA A 222 -2.38 -13.39 -5.10
CA ALA A 222 -3.61 -12.63 -5.05
C ALA A 222 -3.85 -12.06 -6.45
N GLU A 223 -4.52 -12.84 -7.29
CA GLU A 223 -4.74 -12.51 -8.69
C GLU A 223 -5.45 -11.15 -8.82
N ILE A 224 -4.84 -10.27 -9.59
CA ILE A 224 -5.45 -9.04 -10.07
C ILE A 224 -6.76 -9.45 -10.78
N PRO A 225 -7.93 -8.85 -10.47
CA PRO A 225 -9.18 -9.23 -11.12
C PRO A 225 -9.05 -9.19 -12.64
N ASP A 226 -9.62 -10.19 -13.33
CA ASP A 226 -9.46 -10.36 -14.79
C ASP A 226 -9.81 -9.09 -15.57
N ASP A 227 -10.82 -8.33 -15.14
CA ASP A 227 -11.20 -7.06 -15.77
C ASP A 227 -10.09 -5.99 -15.68
N VAL A 228 -9.35 -5.97 -14.55
CA VAL A 228 -8.21 -5.07 -14.33
C VAL A 228 -7.00 -5.56 -15.14
N LYS A 229 -6.77 -6.89 -15.16
CA LYS A 229 -5.71 -7.51 -15.97
C LYS A 229 -5.94 -7.28 -17.45
N ALA A 230 -7.16 -7.44 -17.94
CA ALA A 230 -7.55 -7.20 -19.33
C ALA A 230 -7.46 -5.71 -19.69
N LEU A 231 -7.87 -4.80 -18.79
CA LEU A 231 -7.68 -3.36 -18.97
C LEU A 231 -6.20 -3.04 -19.16
N TRP A 232 -5.35 -3.60 -18.30
CA TRP A 232 -3.92 -3.37 -18.35
C TRP A 232 -3.30 -3.99 -19.60
N GLN A 233 -3.51 -5.28 -19.88
CA GLN A 233 -3.00 -5.94 -21.08
C GLN A 233 -3.39 -5.18 -22.35
N HIS A 234 -4.65 -4.70 -22.42
CA HIS A 234 -5.11 -3.86 -23.52
C HIS A 234 -4.26 -2.60 -23.68
N TYR A 235 -3.99 -1.86 -22.59
CA TYR A 235 -3.15 -0.67 -22.68
C TYR A 235 -1.67 -1.00 -22.91
N ALA A 236 -1.11 -2.03 -22.28
CA ALA A 236 0.30 -2.40 -22.45
C ALA A 236 0.63 -2.82 -23.90
N THR A 237 -0.32 -3.45 -24.59
CA THR A 237 -0.12 -4.04 -25.93
C THR A 237 -0.74 -3.25 -27.08
N ALA A 238 -1.53 -2.21 -26.80
CA ALA A 238 -2.21 -1.42 -27.83
C ALA A 238 -1.20 -0.76 -28.79
N LYS A 239 -1.06 -1.34 -29.99
CA LYS A 239 -0.50 -0.64 -31.16
C LYS A 239 -1.61 0.22 -31.75
N LEU A 240 -1.38 1.53 -31.82
CA LEU A 240 -2.32 2.47 -32.43
C LEU A 240 -2.47 2.14 -33.93
N PRO A 241 -3.70 1.92 -34.44
CA PRO A 241 -3.92 1.82 -35.87
C PRO A 241 -3.74 3.19 -36.51
N ALA A 242 -2.88 3.29 -37.52
CA ALA A 242 -2.56 4.53 -38.24
C ALA A 242 -3.67 5.00 -39.22
N ALA A 243 -4.89 4.50 -39.11
CA ALA A 243 -5.91 4.67 -40.14
C ALA A 243 -6.95 5.77 -39.83
N ASN A 244 -6.97 6.77 -40.72
CA ASN A 244 -8.00 7.79 -40.99
C ASN A 244 -8.78 8.35 -39.79
N LEU A 245 -8.25 9.45 -39.25
CA LEU A 245 -8.85 10.26 -38.21
C LEU A 245 -9.48 11.54 -38.77
N GLN A 246 -10.72 11.42 -39.22
CA GLN A 246 -11.67 12.53 -39.18
C GLN A 246 -12.93 11.99 -38.52
N LYS A 247 -12.84 11.74 -37.21
CA LYS A 247 -14.00 11.38 -36.40
C LYS A 247 -14.63 12.65 -35.84
N SER A 248 -15.96 12.64 -35.72
CA SER A 248 -16.69 13.78 -35.20
C SER A 248 -16.39 13.97 -33.71
N LYS A 249 -16.46 15.21 -33.20
CA LYS A 249 -16.30 15.53 -31.77
C LYS A 249 -17.17 14.66 -30.85
N GLU A 250 -18.31 14.20 -31.35
CA GLU A 250 -19.23 13.34 -30.60
C GLU A 250 -18.65 11.93 -30.36
N GLU A 251 -17.91 11.39 -31.33
CA GLU A 251 -17.24 10.09 -31.19
C GLU A 251 -16.09 10.16 -30.19
N ASP A 252 -15.33 11.26 -30.17
CA ASP A 252 -14.25 11.50 -29.20
C ASP A 252 -14.79 11.51 -27.77
N MET A 253 -15.88 12.25 -27.53
CA MET A 253 -16.52 12.29 -26.22
C MET A 253 -17.06 10.92 -25.82
N ARG A 254 -17.70 10.20 -26.76
CA ARG A 254 -18.20 8.84 -26.50
C ARG A 254 -17.07 7.88 -26.10
N ALA A 255 -15.92 7.99 -26.75
CA ALA A 255 -14.74 7.18 -26.41
C ALA A 255 -14.16 7.54 -25.03
N LEU A 256 -14.07 8.82 -24.66
CA LEU A 256 -13.66 9.25 -23.31
C LEU A 256 -14.61 8.73 -22.22
N TYR A 257 -15.92 8.77 -22.45
CA TYR A 257 -16.91 8.21 -21.53
C TYR A 257 -16.80 6.69 -21.40
N ALA A 258 -16.60 5.97 -22.51
CA ALA A 258 -16.38 4.53 -22.49
C ALA A 258 -15.11 4.17 -21.69
N LEU A 259 -14.04 4.93 -21.87
CA LEU A 259 -12.79 4.77 -21.15
C LEU A 259 -12.98 5.02 -19.65
N ARG A 260 -13.67 6.10 -19.29
CA ARG A 260 -14.03 6.40 -17.89
C ARG A 260 -14.84 5.27 -17.26
N ALA A 261 -15.81 4.71 -17.98
CA ALA A 261 -16.60 3.57 -17.49
C ALA A 261 -15.75 2.31 -17.25
N ARG A 262 -14.73 2.06 -18.08
CA ARG A 262 -13.78 0.96 -17.86
C ARG A 262 -12.94 1.19 -16.59
N PHE A 263 -12.39 2.38 -16.41
CA PHE A 263 -11.63 2.73 -15.20
C PHE A 263 -12.50 2.70 -13.93
N SER A 264 -13.74 3.19 -14.00
CA SER A 264 -14.66 3.15 -12.85
C SER A 264 -15.04 1.72 -12.47
N ARG A 265 -15.24 0.83 -13.45
CA ARG A 265 -15.41 -0.61 -13.16
C ARG A 265 -14.16 -1.22 -12.52
N ALA A 266 -12.98 -0.93 -13.07
CA ALA A 266 -11.72 -1.38 -12.49
C ALA A 266 -11.53 -0.86 -11.04
N GLU A 267 -11.90 0.39 -10.76
CA GLU A 267 -11.88 0.96 -9.41
C GLU A 267 -12.84 0.25 -8.46
N LEU A 268 -14.06 -0.06 -8.92
CA LEU A 268 -15.04 -0.84 -8.15
C LEU A 268 -14.53 -2.24 -7.85
N CYS A 269 -14.07 -2.98 -8.86
CA CYS A 269 -13.47 -4.31 -8.69
C CYS A 269 -12.27 -4.26 -7.75
N MET A 270 -11.45 -3.20 -7.82
CA MET A 270 -10.33 -2.99 -6.90
C MET A 270 -10.77 -2.62 -5.49
N ASN A 271 -11.90 -1.92 -5.31
CA ASN A 271 -12.43 -1.59 -4.00
C ASN A 271 -13.10 -2.82 -3.34
N GLU A 272 -13.75 -3.66 -4.12
CA GLU A 272 -14.25 -4.97 -3.69
C GLU A 272 -13.07 -5.90 -3.37
N ALA A 273 -12.07 -5.98 -4.26
CA ALA A 273 -10.82 -6.68 -3.99
C ALA A 273 -10.05 -6.07 -2.82
N ARG A 274 -10.16 -4.76 -2.52
CA ARG A 274 -9.57 -4.14 -1.32
C ARG A 274 -10.22 -4.61 -0.03
N GLN A 275 -11.49 -5.03 -0.03
CA GLN A 275 -12.03 -5.76 1.12
C GLN A 275 -11.27 -7.09 1.35
N ILE A 276 -10.65 -7.64 0.29
CA ILE A 276 -9.79 -8.82 0.32
C ILE A 276 -8.30 -8.43 0.52
N CYS A 277 -7.79 -7.32 -0.03
CA CYS A 277 -6.38 -6.91 0.03
C CYS A 277 -6.01 -6.08 1.28
N THR A 278 -6.98 -5.52 2.00
CA THR A 278 -6.79 -5.04 3.40
C THR A 278 -6.27 -6.14 4.34
N GLN A 279 -6.24 -7.38 3.85
CA GLN A 279 -5.70 -8.56 4.52
C GLN A 279 -4.21 -8.79 4.27
N GLN A 280 -3.57 -8.02 3.38
CA GLN A 280 -2.15 -8.15 3.00
C GLN A 280 -1.45 -6.78 3.03
N TRP A 281 -0.18 -6.76 3.44
CA TRP A 281 0.68 -5.58 3.50
C TRP A 281 1.79 -5.76 2.46
N ARG A 282 1.81 -5.02 1.35
CA ARG A 282 2.84 -5.19 0.29
C ARG A 282 3.03 -6.67 -0.15
N GLY A 283 1.94 -7.44 -0.30
CA GLY A 283 2.01 -8.89 -0.59
C GLY A 283 2.24 -9.80 0.63
N VAL A 284 2.39 -9.24 1.84
CA VAL A 284 2.63 -9.97 3.09
C VAL A 284 1.32 -10.21 3.84
N CYS A 285 0.88 -11.47 4.00
CA CYS A 285 -0.32 -11.82 4.78
C CYS A 285 -0.25 -11.28 6.22
N ARG A 286 -1.23 -10.48 6.66
CA ARG A 286 -1.37 -10.11 8.09
C ARG A 286 -2.13 -11.20 8.83
N PRO A 287 -1.51 -11.93 9.78
CA PRO A 287 -2.19 -12.97 10.54
C PRO A 287 -3.36 -12.39 11.33
N ARG A 288 -4.47 -13.12 11.39
CA ARG A 288 -5.62 -12.72 12.20
C ARG A 288 -5.45 -13.26 13.61
N LEU A 289 -5.26 -12.36 14.56
CA LEU A 289 -5.26 -12.68 15.98
C LEU A 289 -6.70 -12.84 16.46
N GLY A 290 -6.98 -13.94 17.14
CA GLY A 290 -8.29 -14.29 17.66
C GLY A 290 -8.18 -15.11 18.95
N LEU A 291 -9.29 -15.73 19.34
CA LEU A 291 -9.30 -16.74 20.39
C LEU A 291 -9.45 -18.10 19.71
N ASN A 292 -8.60 -19.06 20.08
CA ASN A 292 -8.75 -20.45 19.68
C ASN A 292 -9.84 -21.16 20.52
N ASP A 293 -10.03 -22.47 20.32
CA ASP A 293 -11.04 -23.26 21.02
C ASP A 293 -10.78 -23.36 22.54
N GLU A 294 -9.51 -23.32 22.98
CA GLU A 294 -9.15 -23.24 24.40
C GLU A 294 -9.24 -21.81 24.99
N HIS A 295 -9.76 -20.85 24.23
CA HIS A 295 -9.83 -19.43 24.59
C HIS A 295 -8.46 -18.78 24.83
N ARG A 296 -7.43 -19.25 24.13
CA ARG A 296 -6.11 -18.62 24.08
C ARG A 296 -6.05 -17.66 22.91
N VAL A 297 -5.32 -16.57 23.12
CA VAL A 297 -4.92 -15.65 22.06
C VAL A 297 -4.02 -16.41 21.09
N ALA A 298 -4.49 -16.56 19.86
CA ALA A 298 -3.83 -17.34 18.82
C ALA A 298 -4.01 -16.65 17.46
N VAL A 299 -3.16 -17.00 16.50
CA VAL A 299 -3.49 -16.79 15.09
C VAL A 299 -4.62 -17.76 14.75
N VAL A 300 -5.74 -17.26 14.23
CA VAL A 300 -6.91 -18.06 13.89
C VAL A 300 -7.08 -18.16 12.38
N LYS A 301 -7.54 -19.33 11.91
CA LYS A 301 -7.87 -19.54 10.50
C LYS A 301 -9.06 -18.66 10.13
N TRP A 302 -8.87 -17.81 9.13
CA TRP A 302 -9.93 -16.93 8.62
C TRP A 302 -10.29 -17.19 7.17
N LEU A 303 -9.34 -17.66 6.36
CA LEU A 303 -9.54 -17.94 4.94
C LEU A 303 -9.56 -19.44 4.69
N LYS A 304 -10.35 -19.84 3.69
CA LYS A 304 -10.23 -21.17 3.07
C LYS A 304 -9.05 -21.11 2.10
N GLY A 305 -8.18 -22.13 2.12
CA GLY A 305 -6.97 -22.19 1.29
C GLY A 305 -5.69 -22.41 2.10
N GLY A 306 -4.57 -22.53 1.38
CA GLY A 306 -3.23 -22.59 1.97
C GLY A 306 -2.91 -21.28 2.69
N LEU A 307 -2.39 -21.38 3.91
CA LEU A 307 -1.92 -20.24 4.69
C LEU A 307 -0.39 -20.28 4.71
N CYS A 308 0.25 -19.13 4.57
CA CYS A 308 1.70 -19.06 4.81
C CYS A 308 2.01 -19.44 6.27
N PRO A 309 3.24 -19.90 6.59
CA PRO A 309 3.58 -20.41 7.92
C PRO A 309 3.23 -19.47 9.08
N GLU A 310 3.28 -18.15 8.87
CA GLU A 310 2.93 -17.17 9.90
C GLU A 310 1.43 -16.95 10.09
N CYS A 311 0.65 -17.21 9.04
CA CYS A 311 -0.81 -17.13 9.05
C CYS A 311 -1.45 -18.48 9.43
N THR A 312 -0.66 -19.56 9.49
CA THR A 312 -1.08 -20.84 10.06
C THR A 312 -1.53 -20.66 11.51
N PRO A 313 -2.64 -21.31 11.92
CA PRO A 313 -3.11 -21.23 13.29
C PRO A 313 -2.04 -21.65 14.29
N GLN A 314 -1.76 -20.77 15.26
CA GLN A 314 -0.74 -21.01 16.28
C GLN A 314 -1.04 -20.16 17.52
N ASP A 315 -0.85 -20.77 18.69
CA ASP A 315 -0.96 -20.06 19.97
C ASP A 315 0.14 -18.98 20.07
N LYS A 316 -0.21 -17.83 20.65
CA LYS A 316 0.75 -16.77 20.89
C LYS A 316 1.21 -16.79 22.34
N THR A 317 2.53 -16.89 22.50
CA THR A 317 3.24 -16.78 23.79
C THR A 317 3.78 -15.36 24.02
N ASP A 318 4.01 -14.60 22.94
CA ASP A 318 4.35 -13.18 22.95
C ASP A 318 3.64 -12.42 21.81
N LEU A 319 3.77 -11.09 21.79
CA LEU A 319 3.18 -10.21 20.77
C LEU A 319 4.22 -9.66 19.79
N ARG A 320 5.45 -10.20 19.78
CA ARG A 320 6.49 -9.69 18.89
C ARG A 320 6.08 -9.86 17.44
N ALA A 321 6.60 -8.97 16.60
CA ALA A 321 6.40 -9.07 15.18
C ALA A 321 6.97 -10.42 14.66
N PRO A 322 6.30 -11.07 13.70
CA PRO A 322 6.80 -12.28 13.10
C PRO A 322 8.22 -12.13 12.55
N ALA A 323 8.95 -13.24 12.45
CA ALA A 323 10.37 -13.24 12.10
C ALA A 323 10.65 -12.51 10.78
N ARG A 324 9.79 -12.64 9.76
CA ARG A 324 10.00 -11.92 8.48
C ARG A 324 9.89 -10.41 8.62
N VAL A 325 8.98 -9.92 9.47
CA VAL A 325 8.78 -8.48 9.70
C VAL A 325 9.96 -7.92 10.49
N ARG A 326 10.46 -8.69 11.47
CA ARG A 326 11.68 -8.35 12.19
C ARG A 326 12.89 -8.32 11.26
N ALA A 327 13.07 -9.32 10.39
CA ALA A 327 14.17 -9.34 9.42
C ALA A 327 14.18 -8.12 8.48
N LEU A 328 13.00 -7.59 8.12
CA LEU A 328 12.89 -6.35 7.33
C LEU A 328 13.26 -5.10 8.13
N ALA A 329 13.07 -5.10 9.45
CA ALA A 329 13.40 -4.00 10.35
C ALA A 329 14.87 -4.06 10.84
N ASP A 330 15.41 -5.26 10.99
CA ASP A 330 16.74 -5.55 11.54
C ASP A 330 17.89 -5.14 10.58
N GLY A 331 17.57 -4.64 9.37
CA GLY A 331 18.52 -3.88 8.54
C GLY A 331 18.97 -2.57 9.20
N VAL A 332 18.28 -2.14 10.26
CA VAL A 332 18.68 -1.07 11.16
C VAL A 332 19.20 -1.72 12.44
N GLN A 333 20.52 -1.80 12.60
CA GLN A 333 21.16 -2.27 13.83
C GLN A 333 20.78 -1.33 14.99
N SER A 334 19.68 -1.63 15.65
CA SER A 334 19.41 -1.14 17.00
C SER A 334 20.28 -1.97 17.92
N ASP A 335 21.36 -1.38 18.44
CA ASP A 335 22.20 -1.98 19.47
C ASP A 335 21.28 -2.62 20.52
N GLY A 336 21.44 -3.92 20.78
CA GLY A 336 20.60 -4.76 21.63
C GLY A 336 20.55 -4.37 23.12
N SER A 337 20.75 -3.09 23.43
CA SER A 337 20.43 -2.46 24.70
C SER A 337 18.96 -2.73 25.02
N SER A 338 18.77 -3.50 26.10
CA SER A 338 17.47 -3.70 26.77
C SER A 338 16.70 -2.38 26.79
N VAL A 339 15.62 -2.29 26.02
CA VAL A 339 14.79 -1.08 25.96
C VAL A 339 14.16 -0.92 27.32
N CYS A 340 14.73 -0.05 28.15
CA CYS A 340 14.10 0.35 29.39
C CYS A 340 12.72 0.93 29.05
N LEU A 341 11.71 0.61 29.86
CA LEU A 341 10.38 1.18 29.69
C LEU A 341 10.40 2.72 29.79
N SER A 342 11.43 3.30 30.40
CA SER A 342 11.56 4.74 30.62
C SER A 342 11.66 5.58 29.34
N PRO A 343 12.53 5.30 28.35
CA PRO A 343 12.54 6.04 27.09
C PRO A 343 11.23 5.89 26.29
N VAL A 344 10.69 4.67 26.18
CA VAL A 344 9.44 4.41 25.42
C VAL A 344 8.25 5.14 26.03
N THR A 345 8.20 5.22 27.36
CA THR A 345 7.13 5.97 28.04
C THR A 345 7.32 7.48 27.94
N LYS A 346 8.56 7.99 27.89
CA LYS A 346 8.83 9.43 27.73
C LYS A 346 8.40 9.94 26.35
N GLU A 347 8.79 9.24 25.29
CA GLU A 347 8.40 9.62 23.92
C GLU A 347 6.89 9.56 23.73
N ALA A 348 6.25 8.48 24.20
CA ALA A 348 4.80 8.38 24.14
C ALA A 348 4.10 9.48 24.94
N VAL A 349 4.64 9.88 26.10
CA VAL A 349 4.11 10.99 26.89
C VAL A 349 4.17 12.31 26.11
N GLU A 350 5.30 12.62 25.48
CA GLU A 350 5.42 13.85 24.67
C GLU A 350 4.50 13.81 23.44
N GLN A 351 4.37 12.66 22.79
CA GLN A 351 3.43 12.49 21.68
C GLN A 351 1.98 12.67 22.13
N VAL A 352 1.60 12.15 23.31
CA VAL A 352 0.24 12.32 23.85
C VAL A 352 -0.06 13.78 24.16
N LYS A 353 0.92 14.54 24.69
CA LYS A 353 0.76 15.99 24.91
C LYS A 353 0.58 16.74 23.60
N ALA A 354 1.42 16.47 22.60
CA ALA A 354 1.30 17.08 21.27
C ALA A 354 -0.06 16.77 20.63
N ASP A 355 -0.50 15.51 20.67
CA ASP A 355 -1.80 15.10 20.14
C ASP A 355 -2.97 15.72 20.91
N ALA A 356 -2.81 15.96 22.22
CA ALA A 356 -3.82 16.63 23.04
C ALA A 356 -3.95 18.11 22.67
N GLU A 357 -2.82 18.81 22.52
CA GLU A 357 -2.75 20.22 22.13
C GLU A 357 -3.42 20.46 20.77
N VAL A 358 -3.09 19.65 19.76
CA VAL A 358 -3.72 19.71 18.43
C VAL A 358 -5.25 19.56 18.49
N ARG A 359 -5.76 18.83 19.49
CA ARG A 359 -7.19 18.58 19.69
C ARG A 359 -7.87 19.56 20.65
N GLY A 360 -7.13 20.53 21.20
CA GLY A 360 -7.62 21.45 22.23
C GLY A 360 -8.04 20.72 23.52
N LEU A 361 -7.31 19.66 23.88
CA LEU A 361 -7.51 18.87 25.10
C LEU A 361 -6.36 19.12 26.09
N GLY A 362 -6.64 18.93 27.38
CA GLY A 362 -5.60 18.89 28.40
C GLY A 362 -4.97 17.50 28.50
N THR A 363 -3.99 17.36 29.40
CA THR A 363 -3.43 16.07 29.80
C THR A 363 -3.47 15.93 31.32
N VAL A 364 -3.59 14.69 31.80
CA VAL A 364 -3.58 14.34 33.22
C VAL A 364 -2.71 13.11 33.46
N ALA A 365 -1.80 13.24 34.43
CA ALA A 365 -0.97 12.14 34.88
C ALA A 365 -1.79 11.12 35.67
N LEU A 366 -1.77 9.87 35.22
CA LEU A 366 -2.40 8.72 35.86
C LEU A 366 -1.40 8.01 36.79
N PRO A 367 -1.81 7.64 38.02
CA PRO A 367 -1.05 6.70 38.85
C PRO A 367 -0.87 5.36 38.10
N PRO A 368 0.32 4.73 38.15
CA PRO A 368 0.57 3.44 37.50
C PRO A 368 -0.51 2.38 37.77
N ALA A 369 -0.98 2.24 39.01
CA ALA A 369 -2.03 1.29 39.38
C ALA A 369 -3.37 1.53 38.66
N LYS A 370 -3.62 2.75 38.17
CA LYS A 370 -4.80 3.05 37.33
C LYS A 370 -4.59 2.76 35.85
N THR A 371 -3.34 2.74 35.38
CA THR A 371 -3.01 2.53 33.97
C THR A 371 -3.20 1.07 33.53
N TRP A 372 -2.98 0.12 34.44
CA TRP A 372 -3.09 -1.30 34.18
C TRP A 372 -3.56 -2.04 35.43
N HIS A 373 -4.28 -3.14 35.25
CA HIS A 373 -4.49 -4.11 36.32
C HIS A 373 -4.29 -5.50 35.73
N PRO A 374 -3.66 -6.42 36.49
CA PRO A 374 -3.54 -7.80 36.08
C PRO A 374 -4.92 -8.43 35.89
N TRP A 375 -5.05 -9.30 34.90
CA TRP A 375 -6.30 -9.98 34.56
C TRP A 375 -6.91 -10.68 35.77
N LYS A 376 -6.10 -11.27 36.65
CA LYS A 376 -6.53 -11.76 37.96
C LYS A 376 -5.49 -11.47 39.02
N GLY A 377 -5.95 -11.13 40.22
CA GLY A 377 -5.10 -10.78 41.35
C GLY A 377 -5.72 -9.65 42.14
N LYS A 378 -5.08 -9.28 43.24
CA LYS A 378 -5.40 -8.01 43.91
C LYS A 378 -4.84 -6.87 43.06
N PRO A 379 -5.46 -5.67 43.10
CA PRO A 379 -4.83 -4.47 42.55
C PRO A 379 -3.42 -4.32 43.11
N LEU A 380 -2.47 -4.07 42.22
CA LEU A 380 -1.08 -3.85 42.58
C LEU A 380 -0.89 -2.40 43.04
N SER A 381 0.10 -2.17 43.89
CA SER A 381 0.60 -0.82 44.15
C SER A 381 1.21 -0.20 42.89
N ASP A 382 1.46 1.12 42.91
CA ASP A 382 2.08 1.81 41.79
C ASP A 382 3.45 1.23 41.45
N THR A 383 4.29 0.94 42.46
CA THR A 383 5.62 0.36 42.29
C THR A 383 5.55 -1.05 41.70
N GLU A 384 4.69 -1.91 42.24
CA GLU A 384 4.49 -3.27 41.72
C GLU A 384 3.96 -3.25 40.27
N THR A 385 3.11 -2.29 39.95
CA THR A 385 2.59 -2.11 38.58
C THR A 385 3.71 -1.77 37.60
N VAL A 386 4.60 -0.84 37.96
CA VAL A 386 5.75 -0.47 37.10
C VAL A 386 6.68 -1.66 36.89
N ILE A 387 7.01 -2.41 37.94
CA ILE A 387 7.85 -3.61 37.87
C ILE A 387 7.21 -4.65 36.94
N ALA A 388 5.92 -4.95 37.14
CA ALA A 388 5.19 -5.92 36.33
C ALA A 388 5.11 -5.51 34.84
N LEU A 389 4.89 -4.23 34.54
CA LEU A 389 4.87 -3.74 33.17
C LEU A 389 6.26 -3.81 32.50
N GLN A 390 7.33 -3.57 33.27
CA GLN A 390 8.70 -3.73 32.78
C GLN A 390 9.02 -5.20 32.46
N GLU A 391 8.61 -6.13 33.32
CA GLU A 391 8.75 -7.57 33.06
C GLU A 391 7.97 -8.01 31.81
N LEU A 392 6.74 -7.51 31.62
CA LEU A 392 5.94 -7.79 30.43
C LEU A 392 6.61 -7.24 29.15
N SER A 393 7.22 -6.05 29.23
CA SER A 393 7.96 -5.46 28.12
C SER A 393 9.19 -6.30 27.75
N GLN A 394 9.99 -6.73 28.73
CA GLN A 394 11.16 -7.57 28.50
C GLN A 394 10.80 -8.92 27.86
N ARG A 395 9.61 -9.45 28.17
CA ARG A 395 9.09 -10.69 27.57
C ARG A 395 8.50 -10.50 26.16
N GLY A 396 8.40 -9.26 25.65
CA GLY A 396 7.69 -8.98 24.40
C GLY A 396 6.17 -9.16 24.50
N CYS A 397 5.65 -9.15 25.73
CA CYS A 397 4.23 -9.27 26.05
C CYS A 397 3.54 -7.91 26.20
N LEU A 398 4.25 -6.79 26.07
CA LEU A 398 3.69 -5.43 26.10
C LEU A 398 4.15 -4.70 24.84
N ILE A 399 3.19 -4.28 24.00
CA ILE A 399 3.48 -3.52 22.78
C ILE A 399 2.48 -2.37 22.57
N PRO A 400 2.85 -1.30 21.86
CA PRO A 400 1.91 -0.26 21.47
C PRO A 400 0.77 -0.84 20.63
N LEU A 401 -0.46 -0.35 20.83
CA LEU A 401 -1.63 -0.85 20.08
C LEU A 401 -1.45 -0.65 18.57
N HIS A 402 -0.87 0.46 18.14
CA HIS A 402 -0.63 0.69 16.71
C HIS A 402 0.37 -0.31 16.12
N GLU A 403 1.40 -0.72 16.86
CA GLU A 403 2.37 -1.74 16.40
C GLU A 403 1.71 -3.13 16.30
N LEU A 404 0.83 -3.47 17.24
CA LEU A 404 -0.02 -4.66 17.14
C LEU A 404 -0.85 -4.61 15.85
N LEU A 405 -1.44 -3.45 15.55
CA LEU A 405 -2.26 -3.23 14.36
C LEU A 405 -1.48 -3.02 13.06
N LYS A 406 -0.16 -2.83 13.10
CA LYS A 406 0.68 -2.97 11.90
C LYS A 406 0.89 -4.44 11.56
N THR A 407 1.01 -5.26 12.60
CA THR A 407 1.41 -6.67 12.48
C THR A 407 0.23 -7.62 12.29
N TYR A 408 -0.85 -7.44 13.06
CA TYR A 408 -1.94 -8.40 13.20
C TYR A 408 -3.29 -7.76 12.89
N ARG A 409 -4.18 -8.51 12.24
CA ARG A 409 -5.62 -8.18 12.22
C ARG A 409 -6.26 -8.75 13.47
N LEU A 410 -7.32 -8.12 13.98
CA LEU A 410 -8.00 -8.63 15.18
C LEU A 410 -9.34 -9.25 14.82
N SER A 411 -9.67 -10.36 15.45
CA SER A 411 -11.02 -10.92 15.36
C SER A 411 -12.05 -9.96 15.96
N PRO A 412 -13.32 -9.99 15.53
CA PRO A 412 -14.33 -9.07 16.02
C PRO A 412 -14.52 -9.22 17.53
N THR A 413 -14.44 -10.46 18.02
CA THR A 413 -14.48 -10.80 19.44
C THR A 413 -13.34 -10.13 20.22
N LEU A 414 -12.09 -10.22 19.75
CA LEU A 414 -10.97 -9.57 20.42
C LEU A 414 -11.08 -8.04 20.36
N THR A 415 -11.46 -7.48 19.21
CA THR A 415 -11.66 -6.03 19.07
C THR A 415 -12.69 -5.53 20.08
N THR A 416 -13.85 -6.18 20.19
CA THR A 416 -14.89 -5.82 21.17
C THR A 416 -14.35 -5.92 22.61
N GLN A 417 -13.63 -7.00 22.95
CA GLN A 417 -13.04 -7.16 24.29
C GLN A 417 -12.02 -6.05 24.62
N LEU A 418 -11.20 -5.62 23.65
CA LEU A 418 -10.26 -4.52 23.85
C LEU A 418 -10.97 -3.18 23.99
N VAL A 419 -12.03 -2.92 23.21
CA VAL A 419 -12.86 -1.72 23.36
C VAL A 419 -13.50 -1.65 24.75
N GLU A 420 -14.06 -2.75 25.24
CA GLU A 420 -14.62 -2.84 26.58
C GLU A 420 -13.57 -2.54 27.65
N LYS A 421 -12.36 -3.11 27.50
CA LYS A 421 -11.23 -2.84 28.41
C LYS A 421 -10.78 -1.39 28.37
N ILE A 422 -10.66 -0.76 27.20
CA ILE A 422 -10.34 0.67 27.07
C ILE A 422 -11.36 1.51 27.85
N ARG A 423 -12.66 1.26 27.61
CA ARG A 423 -13.74 1.98 28.31
C ARG A 423 -13.72 1.74 29.81
N GLN A 424 -13.44 0.51 30.26
CA GLN A 424 -13.33 0.21 31.68
C GLN A 424 -12.17 0.96 32.32
N ARG A 425 -10.98 0.98 31.68
CA ARG A 425 -9.82 1.71 32.20
C ARG A 425 -10.06 3.21 32.29
N LEU A 426 -10.75 3.79 31.30
CA LEU A 426 -11.11 5.20 31.35
C LEU A 426 -12.09 5.53 32.48
N LYS A 427 -13.03 4.62 32.83
CA LYS A 427 -13.89 4.80 34.00
C LYS A 427 -13.08 4.85 35.31
N ASP A 428 -12.06 4.00 35.42
CA ASP A 428 -11.17 3.95 36.60
C ASP A 428 -10.24 5.18 36.68
N ALA A 429 -9.81 5.68 35.51
CA ALA A 429 -8.96 6.87 35.37
C ALA A 429 -9.69 8.16 35.78
N GLY A 430 -10.90 8.39 35.29
CA GLY A 430 -11.73 9.54 35.64
C GLY A 430 -12.75 9.92 34.56
N LYS A 431 -13.85 10.58 34.95
CA LYS A 431 -14.98 10.91 34.04
C LYS A 431 -14.61 11.85 32.87
N ARG A 432 -13.50 12.58 32.98
CA ARG A 432 -13.00 13.51 31.95
C ARG A 432 -11.84 12.94 31.13
N CYS A 433 -11.29 11.80 31.52
CA CYS A 433 -10.20 11.16 30.79
C CYS A 433 -10.73 10.54 29.49
N CYS A 434 -9.96 10.64 28.41
CA CYS A 434 -10.30 10.05 27.12
C CYS A 434 -9.06 9.51 26.40
N VAL A 435 -9.30 8.59 25.47
CA VAL A 435 -8.29 8.15 24.50
C VAL A 435 -8.59 8.77 23.14
N GLY A 436 -7.71 9.62 22.64
CA GLY A 436 -7.78 10.24 21.31
C GLY A 436 -6.62 9.87 20.38
N SER A 437 -5.60 9.17 20.89
CA SER A 437 -4.41 8.76 20.14
C SER A 437 -3.96 7.33 20.47
N TYR A 438 -3.34 6.68 19.49
CA TYR A 438 -2.73 5.36 19.67
C TYR A 438 -1.55 5.36 20.65
N SER A 439 -0.87 6.50 20.81
CA SER A 439 0.23 6.65 21.77
C SER A 439 -0.21 6.50 23.22
N GLN A 440 -1.53 6.61 23.49
CA GLN A 440 -2.10 6.39 24.82
C GLN A 440 -2.36 4.93 25.16
N VAL A 441 -2.28 4.00 24.20
CA VAL A 441 -2.79 2.64 24.38
C VAL A 441 -1.74 1.60 24.02
N TYR A 442 -1.47 0.73 24.99
CA TYR A 442 -0.64 -0.45 24.83
C TYR A 442 -1.46 -1.70 25.11
N VAL A 443 -1.04 -2.81 24.53
CA VAL A 443 -1.68 -4.12 24.67
C VAL A 443 -0.73 -5.06 25.40
N THR A 444 -1.24 -5.74 26.42
CA THR A 444 -0.52 -6.81 27.11
C THR A 444 -1.00 -8.18 26.67
N LEU A 445 -0.12 -9.17 26.60
CA LEU A 445 -0.48 -10.59 26.52
C LEU A 445 -0.19 -11.24 27.86
N GLU A 446 -1.24 -11.53 28.60
CA GLU A 446 -1.14 -12.11 29.94
C GLU A 446 -1.37 -13.61 29.84
N CYS A 447 -0.36 -14.41 30.20
CA CYS A 447 -0.46 -15.86 30.30
C CYS A 447 -0.72 -16.27 31.75
N ARG A 448 -1.61 -17.24 31.92
CA ARG A 448 -1.88 -17.85 33.22
C ARG A 448 -2.10 -19.34 33.08
N GLU A 449 -1.42 -20.10 33.92
CA GLU A 449 -1.71 -21.51 34.12
C GLU A 449 -2.84 -21.68 35.17
N ARG A 450 -3.86 -22.48 34.86
CA ARG A 450 -4.88 -22.90 35.84
C ARG A 450 -5.24 -24.35 35.59
N PHE A 451 -4.99 -25.21 36.58
CA PHE A 451 -5.25 -26.65 36.47
C PHE A 451 -4.53 -27.30 35.28
N GLY A 452 -3.26 -26.92 35.03
CA GLY A 452 -2.47 -27.39 33.89
C GLY A 452 -2.91 -26.85 32.52
N VAL A 453 -3.96 -26.02 32.46
CA VAL A 453 -4.38 -25.35 31.23
C VAL A 453 -3.89 -23.91 31.25
N GLU A 454 -2.92 -23.61 30.40
CA GLU A 454 -2.54 -22.22 30.12
C GLU A 454 -3.70 -21.49 29.41
N LYS A 455 -4.00 -20.28 29.85
CA LYS A 455 -4.93 -19.36 29.20
C LYS A 455 -4.21 -18.06 28.96
N THR A 456 -4.32 -17.54 27.75
CA THR A 456 -3.78 -16.22 27.40
C THR A 456 -4.91 -15.24 27.18
N LYS A 457 -4.70 -13.97 27.57
CA LYS A 457 -5.68 -12.90 27.37
C LYS A 457 -4.98 -11.60 27.01
N LEU A 458 -5.54 -10.88 26.05
CA LEU A 458 -5.09 -9.52 25.75
C LEU A 458 -5.61 -8.53 26.80
N GLY A 459 -4.73 -7.75 27.41
CA GLY A 459 -5.02 -6.63 28.30
C GLY A 459 -4.80 -5.27 27.64
N ILE A 460 -5.29 -4.23 28.29
CA ILE A 460 -5.06 -2.83 27.90
C ILE A 460 -4.30 -2.15 29.03
N VAL A 461 -3.26 -1.43 28.64
CA VAL A 461 -2.47 -0.53 29.47
C VAL A 461 -2.61 0.87 28.87
N LEU A 462 -2.99 1.84 29.70
CA LEU A 462 -2.98 3.25 29.29
C LEU A 462 -1.59 3.86 29.50
N ALA A 463 -1.21 4.83 28.67
CA ALA A 463 -0.05 5.65 28.95
C ALA A 463 -0.21 6.40 30.29
N ARG A 464 0.92 6.76 30.92
CA ARG A 464 0.91 7.51 32.17
C ARG A 464 0.31 8.90 32.01
N GLU A 465 0.48 9.53 30.87
CA GLU A 465 -0.28 10.73 30.51
C GLU A 465 -1.53 10.33 29.72
N CYS A 466 -2.67 10.84 30.16
CA CYS A 466 -3.95 10.62 29.50
C CYS A 466 -4.54 11.96 29.07
N MET A 467 -5.18 12.02 27.90
CA MET A 467 -5.90 13.21 27.49
C MET A 467 -7.09 13.47 28.42
N GLU A 468 -7.29 14.74 28.76
CA GLU A 468 -8.40 15.20 29.59
C GLU A 468 -9.26 16.22 28.82
N ALA A 469 -10.55 15.93 28.69
CA ALA A 469 -11.50 16.84 28.07
C ALA A 469 -12.16 17.77 29.10
N MET A 470 -12.57 18.97 28.66
CA MET A 470 -13.28 19.93 29.53
C MET A 470 -14.58 19.36 30.12
N THR A 471 -15.26 18.47 29.39
CA THR A 471 -16.53 17.86 29.83
C THR A 471 -16.52 16.33 29.62
N PRO A 472 -17.24 15.56 30.46
CA PRO A 472 -17.38 14.12 30.28
C PRO A 472 -17.98 13.72 28.92
N LYS A 473 -18.93 14.51 28.41
CA LYS A 473 -19.53 14.28 27.09
C LYS A 473 -18.49 14.39 25.96
N LYS A 474 -17.58 15.37 26.05
CA LYS A 474 -16.48 15.52 25.09
C LYS A 474 -15.48 14.36 25.20
N ALA A 475 -15.16 13.91 26.42
CA ALA A 475 -14.29 12.76 26.63
C ALA A 475 -14.83 11.48 25.97
N ILE A 476 -16.14 11.22 26.11
CA ILE A 476 -16.83 10.10 25.44
C ILE A 476 -16.75 10.26 23.92
N GLN A 477 -17.07 11.44 23.39
CA GLN A 477 -17.03 11.71 21.95
C GLN A 477 -15.64 11.44 21.35
N VAL A 478 -14.58 11.93 21.99
CA VAL A 478 -13.19 11.73 21.53
C VAL A 478 -12.83 10.24 21.57
N THR A 479 -13.21 9.55 22.65
CA THR A 479 -12.95 8.11 22.80
C THR A 479 -13.71 7.29 21.75
N ASP A 480 -14.96 7.63 21.45
CA ASP A 480 -15.75 6.93 20.43
C ASP A 480 -15.17 7.15 19.02
N GLN A 481 -14.70 8.36 18.69
CA GLN A 481 -13.98 8.60 17.43
C GLN A 481 -12.71 7.75 17.33
N PHE A 482 -11.95 7.64 18.42
CA PHE A 482 -10.78 6.75 18.48
C PHE A 482 -11.18 5.27 18.31
N ILE A 483 -12.25 4.82 18.97
CA ILE A 483 -12.74 3.44 18.88
C ILE A 483 -13.17 3.09 17.44
N GLU A 484 -13.84 3.99 16.73
CA GLU A 484 -14.25 3.74 15.34
C GLU A 484 -13.02 3.63 14.42
N ARG A 485 -12.02 4.51 14.61
CA ARG A 485 -10.73 4.37 13.91
C ARG A 485 -10.03 3.06 14.26
N PHE A 486 -9.97 2.70 15.54
CA PHE A 486 -9.39 1.45 16.01
C PHE A 486 -10.04 0.22 15.37
N LYS A 487 -11.38 0.17 15.33
CA LYS A 487 -12.13 -0.91 14.68
C LYS A 487 -11.74 -1.02 13.21
N HIS A 488 -11.76 0.10 12.49
CA HIS A 488 -11.37 0.15 11.08
C HIS A 488 -9.95 -0.40 10.87
N ASP A 489 -8.97 0.07 11.64
CA ASP A 489 -7.56 -0.32 11.51
C ASP A 489 -7.30 -1.77 11.95
N ALA A 490 -8.15 -2.31 12.83
CA ALA A 490 -8.16 -3.71 13.24
C ALA A 490 -8.71 -4.67 12.17
N GLY A 491 -9.23 -4.16 11.06
CA GLY A 491 -9.96 -4.95 10.06
C GLY A 491 -11.33 -5.39 10.56
N TYR A 492 -11.92 -4.66 11.52
CA TYR A 492 -13.30 -4.84 11.93
C TYR A 492 -14.19 -4.21 10.86
N TYR A 493 -14.50 -5.01 9.84
CA TYR A 493 -15.65 -4.73 9.00
C TYR A 493 -16.86 -5.11 9.84
N ALA A 494 -17.62 -4.11 10.29
CA ALA A 494 -18.98 -4.39 10.68
C ALA A 494 -19.59 -5.08 9.46
N ARG A 495 -19.86 -6.40 9.55
CA ARG A 495 -20.71 -7.05 8.55
C ARG A 495 -21.89 -6.10 8.42
N SER A 496 -22.05 -5.50 7.24
CA SER A 496 -23.15 -4.58 7.02
C SER A 496 -24.39 -5.31 7.50
N LYS A 497 -25.27 -4.63 8.24
CA LYS A 497 -26.50 -5.26 8.74
C LYS A 497 -27.26 -5.98 7.62
N GLU A 498 -27.04 -5.57 6.37
CA GLU A 498 -27.50 -6.19 5.13
C GLU A 498 -27.05 -7.66 4.96
N GLU A 499 -25.79 -8.03 5.21
CA GLU A 499 -25.36 -9.43 5.09
C GLU A 499 -26.03 -10.33 6.15
N ALA A 500 -26.26 -9.79 7.36
CA ALA A 500 -26.95 -10.52 8.42
C ALA A 500 -28.45 -10.72 8.12
N THR A 501 -29.09 -9.77 7.44
CA THR A 501 -30.46 -9.94 6.94
C THR A 501 -30.54 -10.92 5.77
N VAL A 502 -29.57 -10.89 4.84
CA VAL A 502 -29.55 -11.82 3.70
C VAL A 502 -29.31 -13.27 4.15
N THR A 503 -28.44 -13.49 5.15
CA THR A 503 -28.27 -14.85 5.71
C THR A 503 -29.47 -15.32 6.52
N ALA A 504 -30.20 -14.42 7.19
CA ALA A 504 -31.45 -14.78 7.87
C ALA A 504 -32.56 -15.14 6.87
N GLU A 505 -32.70 -14.40 5.76
CA GLU A 505 -33.68 -14.71 4.71
C GLU A 505 -33.37 -16.00 3.94
N HIS A 506 -32.10 -16.34 3.75
CA HIS A 506 -31.68 -17.58 3.10
C HIS A 506 -31.76 -18.83 3.99
N ILE A 507 -31.92 -18.66 5.31
CA ILE A 507 -32.15 -19.76 6.27
C ILE A 507 -33.66 -19.98 6.49
N VAL A 508 -34.49 -18.97 6.19
CA VAL A 508 -35.96 -19.04 6.30
C VAL A 508 -36.61 -19.51 4.99
N ARG A 509 -35.94 -19.39 3.85
CA ARG A 509 -36.29 -20.07 2.59
C ARG A 509 -35.60 -21.43 2.52
#